data_AF-A0A953C7N3-F1
#
_entry.id   AF-A0A953C7N3-F1
#
_cell.length_a   1.000
_cell.length_b   1.000
_cell.length_c   1.000
_cell.angle_alpha   90.00
_cell.angle_beta   90.00
_cell.angle_gamma   90.00
#
_symmetry.space_group_name_H-M   'P 1'
#
loop_
_entity.id
_entity.type
_entity.pdbx_description
1 polymer ?
#
loop_
_entity_poly.entity_id
_entity_poly.type
_entity_poly.pdbx_seq_one_letter_code
_entity_poly.pdbx_strand_id
1 'polypeptide(L)'
;MSELADPASDQATDDLIAHILSRFHDVHRADLAVLHPLAQKVERVHADDPQAPRGLAQALMTLWREMEDHMAKEERILFPAMRAGGMPGIEHPIRVMRADHDDHAANIAHIRSLTANLTPPDHACGSWRALYAGTEKLFADLSAHIALENDVLFPRFEEGHRNGHCDCHR
;
A
#
# COMPACT_ATOMS: atom_id res chain seq x y z
N MET A 1 11.18 -27.33 16.18
CA MET A 1 10.50 -26.06 16.50
C MET A 1 9.54 -25.83 15.35
N SER A 2 8.25 -26.09 15.57
CA SER A 2 7.23 -26.05 14.50
C SER A 2 7.17 -24.64 13.92
N GLU A 3 7.59 -24.47 12.68
CA GLU A 3 7.18 -23.34 11.86
C GLU A 3 5.66 -23.44 11.72
N LEU A 4 4.96 -22.47 12.31
CA LEU A 4 3.57 -22.24 12.00
C LEU A 4 3.57 -21.68 10.58
N ALA A 5 3.20 -22.51 9.60
CA ALA A 5 2.92 -22.02 8.26
C ALA A 5 1.91 -20.88 8.37
N ASP A 6 2.25 -19.73 7.79
CA ASP A 6 1.34 -18.59 7.71
C ASP A 6 0.11 -19.05 6.90
N PRO A 7 -1.13 -18.97 7.41
CA PRO A 7 -2.32 -19.38 6.67
C PRO A 7 -2.44 -18.70 5.29
N ALA A 8 -1.76 -17.56 5.06
CA ALA A 8 -1.67 -16.92 3.76
C ALA A 8 -0.80 -17.68 2.73
N SER A 9 0.17 -18.51 3.15
CA SER A 9 1.04 -19.28 2.23
C SER A 9 0.27 -20.36 1.45
N ASP A 10 -0.80 -20.88 2.05
CA ASP A 10 -1.59 -21.99 1.50
C ASP A 10 -2.79 -21.52 0.65
N GLN A 11 -3.07 -20.22 0.65
CA GLN A 11 -4.17 -19.64 -0.12
C GLN A 11 -3.86 -19.65 -1.63
N ALA A 12 -4.84 -19.96 -2.47
CA ALA A 12 -4.66 -19.90 -3.92
C ALA A 12 -4.36 -18.47 -4.39
N THR A 13 -3.52 -18.31 -5.42
CA THR A 13 -3.14 -16.98 -5.95
C THR A 13 -4.35 -16.14 -6.32
N ASP A 14 -5.37 -16.73 -6.94
CA ASP A 14 -6.60 -16.01 -7.33
C ASP A 14 -7.35 -15.45 -6.12
N ASP A 15 -7.44 -16.22 -5.04
CA ASP A 15 -8.09 -15.81 -3.80
C ASP A 15 -7.28 -14.72 -3.09
N LEU A 16 -5.95 -14.82 -3.12
CA LEU A 16 -5.05 -13.81 -2.55
C LEU A 16 -5.16 -12.48 -3.30
N ILE A 17 -5.17 -12.51 -4.64
CA ILE A 17 -5.39 -11.30 -5.45
C ILE A 17 -6.79 -10.73 -5.19
N ALA A 18 -7.84 -11.56 -5.13
CA ALA A 18 -9.19 -11.09 -4.82
C ALA A 18 -9.27 -10.44 -3.43
N HIS A 19 -8.55 -10.99 -2.45
CA HIS A 19 -8.41 -10.40 -1.13
C HIS A 19 -7.70 -9.04 -1.21
N ILE A 20 -6.58 -8.94 -1.92
CA ILE A 20 -5.83 -7.69 -2.09
C ILE A 20 -6.71 -6.57 -2.65
N LEU A 21 -7.43 -6.87 -3.74
CA LEU A 21 -8.32 -5.92 -4.39
C LEU A 21 -9.42 -5.40 -3.45
N SER A 22 -10.13 -6.32 -2.80
CA SER A 22 -11.31 -5.96 -2.00
C SER A 22 -10.97 -5.43 -0.61
N ARG A 23 -9.95 -5.97 0.06
CA ARG A 23 -9.58 -5.58 1.43
C ARG A 23 -8.63 -4.39 1.45
N PHE A 24 -7.79 -4.21 0.44
CA PHE A 24 -6.80 -3.15 0.41
C PHE A 24 -7.11 -2.11 -0.66
N HIS A 25 -7.12 -2.44 -1.95
CA HIS A 25 -7.22 -1.42 -3.00
C HIS A 25 -8.50 -0.58 -2.89
N ASP A 26 -9.66 -1.24 -2.78
CA ASP A 26 -10.95 -0.55 -2.63
C ASP A 26 -11.01 0.29 -1.34
N VAL A 27 -10.42 -0.23 -0.26
CA VAL A 27 -10.41 0.44 1.05
C VAL A 27 -9.48 1.65 1.04
N HIS A 28 -8.31 1.56 0.43
CA HIS A 28 -7.36 2.67 0.29
C HIS A 28 -7.99 3.83 -0.49
N ARG A 29 -8.67 3.53 -1.60
CA ARG A 29 -9.41 4.52 -2.39
C ARG A 29 -10.50 5.20 -1.57
N ALA A 30 -11.28 4.42 -0.82
CA ALA A 30 -12.34 4.95 0.04
C ALA A 30 -11.78 5.82 1.18
N ASP A 31 -10.72 5.37 1.85
CA ASP A 31 -10.07 6.10 2.94
C ASP A 31 -9.51 7.42 2.45
N LEU A 32 -8.74 7.43 1.35
CA LEU A 32 -8.14 8.65 0.80
C LEU A 32 -9.19 9.66 0.30
N ALA A 33 -10.30 9.18 -0.27
CA ALA A 33 -11.44 10.03 -0.65
C ALA A 33 -12.08 10.76 0.54
N VAL A 34 -11.96 10.22 1.76
CA VAL A 34 -12.44 10.84 3.01
C VAL A 34 -11.35 11.68 3.68
N LEU A 35 -10.13 11.16 3.76
CA LEU A 35 -9.02 11.77 4.50
C LEU A 35 -8.52 13.05 3.85
N HIS A 36 -8.42 13.08 2.52
CA HIS A 36 -7.95 14.28 1.81
C HIS A 36 -8.83 15.52 2.07
N PRO A 37 -10.16 15.51 1.82
CA PRO A 37 -11.00 16.67 2.11
C PRO A 37 -11.05 17.02 3.60
N LEU A 38 -10.91 16.04 4.49
CA LEU A 38 -10.80 16.27 5.92
C LEU A 38 -9.50 17.00 6.28
N ALA A 39 -8.37 16.63 5.69
CA ALA A 39 -7.09 17.34 5.83
C ALA A 39 -7.19 18.79 5.35
N GLN A 40 -7.78 19.01 4.17
CA GLN A 40 -8.02 20.38 3.66
C GLN A 40 -8.88 21.20 4.62
N LYS A 41 -9.90 20.58 5.25
CA LYS A 41 -10.74 21.25 6.24
C LYS A 41 -9.96 21.59 7.49
N VAL A 42 -9.18 20.66 8.03
CA VAL A 42 -8.37 20.86 9.25
C VAL A 42 -7.36 21.97 9.03
N GLU A 43 -6.59 21.92 7.94
CA GLU A 43 -5.61 22.97 7.61
C GLU A 43 -6.25 24.34 7.46
N ARG A 44 -7.42 24.42 6.79
CA ARG A 44 -8.13 25.69 6.61
C ARG A 44 -8.68 26.26 7.93
N VAL A 45 -9.33 25.43 8.74
CA VAL A 45 -9.98 25.86 10.00
C VAL A 45 -8.95 26.23 11.06
N HIS A 46 -7.80 25.55 11.06
CA HIS A 46 -6.73 25.76 12.02
C HIS A 46 -5.54 26.52 11.41
N ALA A 47 -5.73 27.33 10.37
CA ALA A 47 -4.63 28.00 9.67
C ALA A 47 -3.74 28.85 10.59
N ASP A 48 -4.34 29.50 11.60
CA ASP A 48 -3.67 30.34 12.60
C ASP A 48 -3.03 29.54 13.74
N ASP A 49 -3.26 28.22 13.80
CA ASP A 49 -2.67 27.34 14.80
C ASP A 49 -1.24 26.95 14.36
N PRO A 50 -0.21 27.24 15.16
CA PRO A 50 1.17 26.87 14.82
C PRO A 50 1.41 25.36 14.79
N GLN A 51 0.53 24.55 15.40
CA GLN A 51 0.62 23.10 15.40
C GLN A 51 -0.25 22.45 14.30
N ALA A 52 -0.98 23.23 13.51
CA ALA A 52 -1.77 22.69 12.40
C ALA A 52 -0.88 21.91 11.41
N PRO A 53 -1.36 20.78 10.85
CA PRO A 53 -0.59 19.92 9.98
C PRO A 53 -0.48 20.51 8.57
N ARG A 54 0.20 21.64 8.44
CA ARG A 54 0.35 22.38 7.18
C ARG A 54 1.03 21.50 6.14
N GLY A 55 0.39 21.37 4.97
CA GLY A 55 0.86 20.54 3.87
C GLY A 55 0.41 19.08 3.91
N LEU A 56 -0.31 18.64 4.95
CA LEU A 56 -0.80 17.27 5.05
C LEU A 56 -1.75 16.89 3.92
N ALA A 57 -2.66 17.78 3.52
CA ALA A 57 -3.57 17.55 2.42
C ALA A 57 -2.82 17.34 1.10
N GLN A 58 -1.76 18.11 0.86
CA GLN A 58 -0.93 17.96 -0.33
C GLN A 58 -0.14 16.64 -0.29
N ALA A 59 0.43 16.27 0.85
CA ALA A 59 1.13 14.99 1.01
C ALA A 59 0.18 13.79 0.79
N LEU A 60 -1.04 13.84 1.35
CA LEU A 60 -2.07 12.83 1.12
C LEU A 60 -2.51 12.77 -0.35
N MET A 61 -2.61 13.90 -1.05
CA MET A 61 -2.90 13.92 -2.49
C MET A 61 -1.77 13.28 -3.30
N THR A 62 -0.51 13.54 -2.94
CA THR A 62 0.64 12.90 -3.57
C THR A 62 0.59 11.39 -3.37
N LEU A 63 0.42 10.93 -2.12
CA LEU A 63 0.31 9.51 -1.81
C LEU A 63 -0.85 8.85 -2.57
N TRP A 64 -2.01 9.52 -2.64
CA TRP A 64 -3.16 9.00 -3.38
C TRP A 64 -2.83 8.78 -4.86
N ARG A 65 -2.23 9.77 -5.54
CA ARG A 65 -1.89 9.62 -6.96
C ARG A 65 -0.91 8.49 -7.21
N GLU A 66 0.14 8.41 -6.38
CA GLU A 66 1.14 7.36 -6.45
C GLU A 66 0.52 5.98 -6.26
N MET A 67 -0.34 5.82 -5.24
CA MET A 67 -1.06 4.57 -4.98
C MET A 67 -2.03 4.22 -6.10
N GLU A 68 -2.77 5.18 -6.66
CA GLU A 68 -3.71 4.89 -7.75
C GLU A 68 -2.97 4.44 -9.01
N ASP A 69 -1.87 5.10 -9.37
CA ASP A 69 -1.03 4.70 -10.50
C ASP A 69 -0.42 3.31 -10.26
N HIS A 70 0.05 3.04 -9.04
CA HIS A 70 0.56 1.75 -8.61
C HIS A 70 -0.49 0.63 -8.71
N MET A 71 -1.61 0.76 -8.00
CA MET A 71 -2.71 -0.21 -8.00
C MET A 71 -3.26 -0.45 -9.41
N ALA A 72 -3.31 0.58 -10.26
CA ALA A 72 -3.75 0.43 -11.65
C ALA A 72 -2.78 -0.41 -12.50
N LYS A 73 -1.46 -0.33 -12.25
CA LYS A 73 -0.46 -1.20 -12.91
C LYS A 73 -0.68 -2.65 -12.50
N GLU A 74 -0.98 -2.89 -11.23
CA GLU A 74 -1.23 -4.24 -10.73
C GLU A 74 -2.53 -4.82 -11.28
N GLU A 75 -3.63 -4.10 -11.13
CA GLU A 75 -4.97 -4.51 -11.54
C GLU A 75 -5.07 -4.80 -13.04
N ARG A 76 -4.40 -4.00 -13.87
CA ARG A 76 -4.52 -4.10 -15.34
C ARG A 76 -3.48 -5.01 -15.96
N ILE A 77 -2.32 -5.16 -15.35
CA ILE A 77 -1.17 -5.84 -15.96
C ILE A 77 -0.66 -6.98 -15.09
N LEU A 78 -0.18 -6.68 -13.88
CA LEU A 78 0.55 -7.66 -13.08
C LEU A 78 -0.34 -8.80 -12.58
N PHE A 79 -1.48 -8.46 -11.97
CA PHE A 79 -2.42 -9.46 -11.45
C PHE A 79 -3.01 -10.34 -12.55
N PRO A 80 -3.48 -9.81 -13.70
CA PRO A 80 -3.88 -10.66 -14.83
C PRO A 80 -2.79 -11.63 -15.28
N ALA A 81 -1.53 -11.20 -15.35
CA ALA A 81 -0.41 -12.08 -15.71
C ALA A 81 -0.18 -13.15 -14.64
N MET A 82 -0.25 -12.81 -13.35
CA MET A 82 -0.12 -13.76 -12.24
C MET A 82 -1.24 -14.81 -12.24
N ARG A 83 -2.49 -14.41 -12.48
CA ARG A 83 -3.63 -15.33 -12.62
C ARG A 83 -3.46 -16.32 -13.79
N ALA A 84 -2.78 -15.90 -14.86
CA ALA A 84 -2.43 -16.76 -15.99
C ALA A 84 -1.24 -17.71 -15.72
N GLY A 85 -0.68 -17.70 -14.51
CA GLY A 85 0.48 -18.50 -14.13
C GLY A 85 1.84 -17.81 -14.34
N GLY A 86 1.83 -16.50 -14.57
CA GLY A 86 3.03 -15.68 -14.79
C GLY A 86 3.37 -15.48 -16.27
N MET A 87 4.49 -14.79 -16.51
CA MET A 87 5.02 -14.55 -17.86
C MET A 87 6.55 -14.48 -17.82
N PRO A 88 7.27 -14.83 -18.91
CA PRO A 88 8.71 -14.60 -18.98
C PRO A 88 9.04 -13.14 -18.69
N GLY A 89 9.94 -12.89 -17.74
CA GLY A 89 10.31 -11.52 -17.35
C GLY A 89 9.41 -10.88 -16.30
N ILE A 90 8.46 -11.60 -15.68
CA ILE A 90 7.55 -11.05 -14.66
C ILE A 90 8.26 -10.45 -13.44
N GLU A 91 9.51 -10.81 -13.18
CA GLU A 91 10.35 -10.19 -12.16
C GLU A 91 10.63 -8.69 -12.44
N HIS A 92 10.52 -8.24 -13.69
CA HIS A 92 10.71 -6.83 -14.05
C HIS A 92 9.59 -5.94 -13.51
N PRO A 93 8.30 -6.18 -13.83
CA PRO A 93 7.21 -5.41 -13.24
C PRO A 93 7.14 -5.57 -11.71
N ILE A 94 7.47 -6.74 -11.15
CA ILE A 94 7.54 -6.92 -9.69
C ILE A 94 8.58 -5.96 -9.07
N ARG A 95 9.78 -5.84 -9.65
CA ARG A 95 10.77 -4.87 -9.17
C ARG A 95 10.28 -3.42 -9.25
N VAL A 96 9.50 -3.07 -10.27
CA VAL A 96 8.88 -1.74 -10.36
C VAL A 96 7.87 -1.53 -9.23
N MET A 97 7.03 -2.53 -8.93
CA MET A 97 6.07 -2.43 -7.81
C MET A 97 6.79 -2.26 -6.46
N ARG A 98 7.88 -3.01 -6.24
CA ARG A 98 8.71 -2.84 -5.03
C ARG A 98 9.35 -1.46 -4.93
N ALA A 99 9.76 -0.85 -6.04
CA ALA A 99 10.26 0.52 -6.04
C ALA A 99 9.15 1.53 -5.70
N ASP A 100 7.94 1.34 -6.22
CA ASP A 100 6.79 2.17 -5.82
C ASP A 100 6.48 2.00 -4.31
N HIS A 101 6.61 0.79 -3.76
CA HIS A 101 6.43 0.53 -2.33
C HIS A 101 7.42 1.33 -1.46
N ASP A 102 8.68 1.42 -1.89
CA ASP A 102 9.70 2.24 -1.21
C ASP A 102 9.33 3.73 -1.26
N ASP A 103 8.82 4.21 -2.39
CA ASP A 103 8.35 5.60 -2.54
C ASP A 103 7.14 5.89 -1.63
N HIS A 104 6.18 4.95 -1.54
CA HIS A 104 5.04 5.05 -0.61
C HIS A 104 5.51 5.12 0.85
N ALA A 105 6.51 4.31 1.24
CA ALA A 105 7.09 4.34 2.57
C ALA A 105 7.77 5.69 2.88
N ALA A 106 8.46 6.29 1.90
CA ALA A 106 9.04 7.62 2.03
C ALA A 106 7.97 8.70 2.23
N ASN A 107 6.85 8.61 1.50
CA ASN A 107 5.72 9.53 1.63
C ASN A 107 5.03 9.40 3.00
N ILE A 108 4.84 8.17 3.51
CA ILE A 108 4.36 7.93 4.88
C ILE A 108 5.29 8.60 5.91
N ALA A 109 6.61 8.44 5.78
CA ALA A 109 7.57 9.05 6.68
C ALA A 109 7.48 10.58 6.65
N HIS A 110 7.29 11.17 5.47
CA HIS A 110 7.06 12.60 5.32
C HIS A 110 5.77 13.04 6.04
N ILE A 111 4.65 12.35 5.85
CA ILE A 111 3.39 12.66 6.54
C ILE A 111 3.53 12.56 8.06
N ARG A 112 4.22 11.53 8.57
CA ARG A 112 4.51 11.40 10.01
C ARG A 112 5.32 12.58 10.52
N SER A 113 6.27 13.10 9.73
CA SER A 113 7.05 14.30 10.10
C SER A 113 6.17 15.56 10.23
N LEU A 114 5.20 15.75 9.32
CA LEU A 114 4.28 16.90 9.33
C LEU A 114 3.28 16.87 10.50
N THR A 115 3.08 15.69 11.09
CA THR A 115 1.98 15.43 12.04
C THR A 115 2.49 15.04 13.43
N ALA A 116 3.78 15.21 13.70
CA ALA A 116 4.42 14.74 14.93
C ALA A 116 4.07 13.28 15.24
N ASN A 117 4.24 12.40 14.25
CA ASN A 117 3.83 11.00 14.26
C ASN A 117 2.33 10.82 14.52
N LEU A 118 1.48 11.61 13.84
CA LEU A 118 0.03 11.58 14.01
C LEU A 118 -0.40 11.77 15.48
N THR A 119 0.34 12.59 16.23
CA THR A 119 0.02 12.95 17.62
C THR A 119 -0.71 14.29 17.63
N PRO A 120 -2.04 14.30 17.84
CA PRO A 120 -2.79 15.55 17.83
C PRO A 120 -2.50 16.34 19.11
N PRO A 121 -2.48 17.68 19.06
CA PRO A 121 -2.36 18.47 20.29
C PRO A 121 -3.61 18.38 21.16
N ASP A 122 -3.48 18.75 22.44
CA ASP A 122 -4.56 18.60 23.43
C ASP A 122 -5.85 19.33 23.00
N HIS A 123 -5.72 20.51 22.39
CA HIS A 123 -6.83 21.32 21.92
C HIS A 123 -7.35 20.92 20.52
N ALA A 124 -6.79 19.88 19.90
CA ALA A 124 -7.24 19.41 18.59
C ALA A 124 -8.74 19.05 18.63
N CYS A 125 -9.50 19.60 17.68
CA CYS A 125 -10.91 19.32 17.56
C CYS A 125 -11.17 17.86 17.11
N GLY A 126 -12.42 17.41 17.21
CA GLY A 126 -12.79 16.04 16.83
C GLY A 126 -12.45 15.69 15.37
N SER A 127 -12.55 16.65 14.44
CA SER A 127 -12.19 16.43 13.02
C SER A 127 -10.68 16.21 12.84
N TRP A 128 -9.83 16.91 13.59
CA TRP A 128 -8.38 16.73 13.53
C TRP A 128 -7.99 15.38 14.15
N ARG A 129 -8.54 15.03 15.32
CA ARG A 129 -8.29 13.72 15.92
C ARG A 129 -8.75 12.57 15.02
N ALA A 130 -9.92 12.71 14.38
CA ALA A 130 -10.43 11.74 13.42
C ALA A 130 -9.54 11.62 12.17
N LEU A 131 -9.02 12.75 11.67
CA LEU A 131 -8.06 12.74 10.56
C LEU A 131 -6.83 11.90 10.91
N TYR A 132 -6.21 12.15 12.05
CA TYR A 132 -5.00 11.44 12.46
C TYR A 132 -5.25 9.95 12.70
N ALA A 133 -6.36 9.60 13.35
CA ALA A 133 -6.74 8.21 13.56
C ALA A 133 -6.99 7.48 12.22
N GLY A 134 -7.67 8.13 11.28
CA GLY A 134 -7.93 7.56 9.96
C GLY A 134 -6.65 7.43 9.11
N THR A 135 -5.75 8.40 9.18
CA THR A 135 -4.43 8.32 8.51
C THR A 135 -3.56 7.21 9.11
N GLU A 136 -3.57 7.02 10.44
CA GLU A 136 -2.84 5.91 11.08
C GLU A 136 -3.39 4.54 10.62
N LYS A 137 -4.72 4.42 10.54
CA LYS A 137 -5.38 3.22 10.01
C LYS A 137 -5.00 2.95 8.55
N LEU A 138 -4.99 3.98 7.70
CA LEU A 138 -4.54 3.88 6.30
C LEU A 138 -3.09 3.37 6.23
N PHE A 139 -2.19 3.88 7.07
CA PHE A 139 -0.78 3.47 7.06
C PHE A 139 -0.56 2.04 7.54
N ALA A 140 -1.31 1.62 8.56
CA ALA A 140 -1.29 0.23 9.01
C ALA A 140 -1.81 -0.72 7.92
N ASP A 141 -2.92 -0.36 7.27
CA ASP A 141 -3.47 -1.15 6.16
C ASP A 141 -2.52 -1.19 4.97
N LEU A 142 -1.89 -0.06 4.59
CA LEU A 142 -0.93 -0.02 3.48
C LEU A 142 0.34 -0.83 3.78
N SER A 143 0.80 -0.82 5.03
CA SER A 143 1.95 -1.64 5.44
C SER A 143 1.62 -3.14 5.38
N ALA A 144 0.42 -3.53 5.84
CA ALA A 144 -0.05 -4.92 5.74
C ALA A 144 -0.26 -5.36 4.29
N HIS A 145 -0.78 -4.45 3.44
CA HIS A 145 -0.94 -4.65 2.01
C HIS A 145 0.41 -4.95 1.33
N ILE A 146 1.38 -4.05 1.48
CA ILE A 146 2.71 -4.16 0.89
C ILE A 146 3.41 -5.43 1.38
N ALA A 147 3.30 -5.78 2.66
CA ALA A 147 3.89 -7.02 3.20
C ALA A 147 3.26 -8.26 2.54
N LEU A 148 1.93 -8.30 2.40
CA LEU A 148 1.25 -9.41 1.76
C LEU A 148 1.71 -9.61 0.32
N GLU A 149 1.92 -8.53 -0.41
CA GLU A 149 2.43 -8.59 -1.77
C GLU A 149 3.90 -9.00 -1.82
N ASN A 150 4.75 -8.30 -1.06
CA ASN A 150 6.20 -8.46 -1.08
C ASN A 150 6.65 -9.83 -0.57
N ASP A 151 5.98 -10.34 0.45
CA ASP A 151 6.44 -11.49 1.23
C ASP A 151 5.66 -12.76 0.91
N VAL A 152 4.45 -12.64 0.31
CA VAL A 152 3.60 -13.80 -0.02
C VAL A 152 3.27 -13.89 -1.50
N LEU A 153 2.73 -12.84 -2.13
CA LEU A 153 2.27 -12.94 -3.51
C LEU A 153 3.44 -12.98 -4.51
N PHE A 154 4.33 -11.98 -4.46
CA PHE A 154 5.42 -11.84 -5.42
C PHE A 154 6.42 -13.01 -5.40
N PRO A 155 6.84 -13.54 -4.24
CA PRO A 155 7.79 -14.66 -4.20
C PRO A 155 7.31 -15.92 -4.94
N ARG A 156 5.99 -16.15 -5.05
CA ARG A 156 5.41 -17.28 -5.82
C ARG A 156 5.77 -17.24 -7.30
N PHE A 157 6.10 -16.07 -7.84
CA PHE A 157 6.43 -15.84 -9.25
C PHE A 157 7.93 -15.56 -9.47
N GLU A 158 8.68 -15.31 -8.40
CA GLU A 158 10.13 -15.12 -8.43
C GLU A 158 10.87 -16.46 -8.21
N GLU A 159 10.34 -17.33 -7.34
CA GLU A 159 10.94 -18.63 -7.01
C GLU A 159 10.27 -19.79 -7.77
N GLY A 160 10.41 -19.78 -9.10
CA GLY A 160 9.86 -20.84 -9.97
C GLY A 160 10.50 -20.94 -11.37
N HIS A 161 11.15 -19.88 -11.85
CA HIS A 161 11.85 -19.88 -13.15
C HIS A 161 13.26 -20.49 -13.11
N ARG A 162 13.52 -21.45 -12.19
CA ARG A 162 14.78 -22.23 -12.13
C ARG A 162 14.67 -23.69 -12.58
N ASN A 163 13.49 -24.20 -12.94
CA ASN A 163 13.34 -25.54 -13.51
C ASN A 163 12.99 -25.52 -15.00
N GLY A 164 13.87 -24.92 -15.78
CA GLY A 164 13.97 -25.10 -17.23
C GLY A 164 15.24 -25.85 -17.62
N HIS A 165 15.63 -26.90 -16.87
CA HIS A 165 16.61 -27.85 -17.38
C HIS A 165 15.88 -28.78 -18.36
N CYS A 166 15.89 -28.40 -19.63
CA CYS A 166 15.57 -29.29 -20.73
C CYS A 166 16.73 -30.31 -20.80
N ASP A 167 16.58 -31.44 -20.11
CA ASP A 167 17.49 -32.57 -20.27
C ASP A 167 17.13 -33.28 -21.57
N CYS A 168 17.63 -32.75 -22.69
CA CYS A 168 17.62 -33.42 -23.98
C CYS A 168 18.85 -34.33 -24.08
N HIS A 169 18.83 -35.45 -23.35
CA HIS A 169 19.79 -36.54 -23.54
C HIS A 169 19.13 -37.79 -24.15
N ARG A 170 19.56 -38.04 -25.39
CA ARG A 170 19.48 -39.25 -26.23
C ARG A 170 18.21 -39.54 -27.02
#